data_AF-A0A4V1UGY1-F1
#
_entry.id   AF-A0A4V1UGY1-F1
#
_cell.length_a   1.000
_cell.length_b   1.000
_cell.length_c   1.000
_cell.angle_alpha   90.00
_cell.angle_beta   90.00
_cell.angle_gamma   90.00
#
_symmetry.space_group_name_H-M   'P 1'
#
loop_
_entity.id
_entity.type
_entity.pdbx_description
1 polymer ?
#
loop_
_entity_poly.entity_id
_entity_poly.type
_entity_poly.pdbx_seq_one_letter_code
_entity_poly.pdbx_strand_id
1 'polypeptide(L)'
;MNFQRELKKYDSQPITQQTLMHLLREYEWPYNKIGQLVKSGMLEQVKRGLYVAGKESDLNKPSNFLLANHIYGPSYVSLESALSYRGLIPEKVSETMSVTIGASRSFDTTIGRFTYRNAETPYYSYGIRQVTVSENQVVLMASSEKALCDKIIMTPGIRLRSITQTREFLEEDLRIDLSSLQQLDTSIINDWIAQSQKQDSLTMLVKTLNGL
;
A
#
# COMPACT_ATOMS: atom_id res chain seq x y z
N MET A 1 -17.08 -16.85 27.77
CA MET A 1 -16.30 -15.62 27.47
C MET A 1 -17.18 -14.60 26.73
N ASN A 2 -17.08 -13.28 27.00
CA ASN A 2 -17.83 -12.28 26.21
C ASN A 2 -17.02 -11.90 24.96
N PHE A 3 -17.37 -12.49 23.82
CA PHE A 3 -16.73 -12.24 22.52
C PHE A 3 -16.61 -10.76 22.17
N GLN A 4 -17.62 -9.93 22.47
CA GLN A 4 -17.59 -8.50 22.16
C GLN A 4 -16.48 -7.76 22.93
N ARG A 5 -16.25 -8.15 24.19
CA ARG A 5 -15.15 -7.57 25.00
C ARG A 5 -13.79 -7.92 24.42
N GLU A 6 -13.62 -9.15 23.93
CA GLU A 6 -12.37 -9.59 23.32
C GLU A 6 -12.16 -8.98 21.93
N LEU A 7 -13.24 -8.77 21.16
CA LEU A 7 -13.18 -8.11 19.86
C LEU A 7 -12.68 -6.67 19.94
N LYS A 8 -13.00 -5.95 21.03
CA LYS A 8 -12.49 -4.58 21.28
C LYS A 8 -10.96 -4.47 21.28
N LYS A 9 -10.23 -5.55 21.56
CA LYS A 9 -8.76 -5.57 21.49
C LYS A 9 -8.22 -5.44 20.06
N TYR A 10 -9.09 -5.63 19.06
CA TYR A 10 -8.79 -5.54 17.63
C TYR A 10 -9.46 -4.30 17.01
N ASP A 11 -9.82 -3.30 17.82
CA ASP A 11 -10.29 -2.02 17.30
C ASP A 11 -9.25 -1.45 16.33
N SER A 12 -9.71 -0.97 15.17
CA SER A 12 -8.84 -0.42 14.14
C SER A 12 -7.78 -1.42 13.61
N GLN A 13 -8.00 -2.73 13.70
CA GLN A 13 -7.05 -3.77 13.23
C GLN A 13 -7.70 -4.79 12.28
N PRO A 14 -6.93 -5.36 11.34
CA PRO A 14 -7.34 -6.55 10.61
C PRO A 14 -7.46 -7.76 11.54
N ILE A 15 -8.47 -8.57 11.32
CA ILE A 15 -8.75 -9.77 12.11
C ILE A 15 -8.63 -10.99 11.20
N THR A 16 -7.61 -11.81 11.45
CA THR A 16 -7.42 -13.04 10.67
C THR A 16 -8.44 -14.10 11.09
N GLN A 17 -8.71 -15.05 10.20
CA GLN A 17 -9.50 -16.22 10.55
C GLN A 17 -8.91 -16.98 11.74
N GLN A 18 -7.58 -17.12 11.83
CA GLN A 18 -6.93 -17.78 12.97
C GLN A 18 -7.23 -17.06 14.29
N THR A 19 -7.18 -15.73 14.28
CA THR A 19 -7.55 -14.89 15.42
C THR A 19 -9.01 -15.13 15.81
N LEU A 20 -9.94 -15.10 14.85
CA LEU A 20 -11.36 -15.38 15.12
C LEU A 20 -11.58 -16.79 15.68
N MET A 21 -10.89 -17.80 15.14
CA MET A 21 -10.97 -19.18 15.63
C MET A 21 -10.49 -19.28 17.09
N HIS A 22 -9.46 -18.54 17.46
CA HIS A 22 -9.00 -18.47 18.84
C HIS A 22 -10.04 -17.78 19.75
N LEU A 23 -10.58 -16.64 19.32
CA LEU A 23 -11.60 -15.88 20.06
C LEU A 23 -12.93 -16.64 20.20
N LEU A 24 -13.23 -17.55 19.28
CA LEU A 24 -14.47 -18.31 19.25
C LEU A 24 -14.28 -19.76 19.71
N ARG A 25 -13.15 -20.11 20.33
CA ARG A 25 -12.81 -21.48 20.72
C ARG A 25 -13.79 -22.15 21.71
N GLU A 26 -14.57 -21.35 22.44
CA GLU A 26 -15.58 -21.86 23.38
C GLU A 26 -16.93 -22.15 22.69
N TYR A 27 -17.11 -21.77 21.42
CA TYR A 27 -18.31 -22.10 20.66
C TYR A 27 -18.19 -23.50 20.05
N GLU A 28 -19.27 -24.27 20.07
CA GLU A 28 -19.34 -25.61 19.47
C GLU A 28 -19.04 -25.60 17.96
N TRP A 29 -19.46 -24.56 17.25
CA TRP A 29 -19.29 -24.40 15.80
C TRP A 29 -18.69 -23.02 15.42
N PRO A 30 -17.39 -22.78 15.64
CA PRO A 30 -16.79 -21.45 15.47
C PRO A 30 -16.91 -20.90 14.04
N TYR A 31 -16.76 -21.76 13.03
CA TYR A 31 -16.91 -21.39 11.62
C TYR A 31 -18.32 -20.86 11.31
N ASN A 32 -19.35 -21.54 11.80
CA ASN A 32 -20.74 -21.11 11.64
C ASN A 32 -20.97 -19.77 12.36
N LYS A 33 -20.34 -19.58 13.52
CA LYS A 33 -20.42 -18.33 14.26
C LYS A 33 -19.80 -17.16 13.51
N ILE A 34 -18.65 -17.33 12.85
CA ILE A 34 -18.07 -16.30 11.98
C ILE A 34 -19.06 -15.91 10.87
N GLY A 35 -19.68 -16.89 10.21
CA GLY A 35 -20.69 -16.65 9.18
C GLY A 35 -21.90 -15.87 9.70
N GLN A 36 -22.38 -16.19 10.91
CA GLN A 36 -23.44 -15.43 11.57
C GLN A 36 -23.03 -14.00 11.89
N LEU A 37 -21.80 -13.78 12.38
CA LEU A 37 -21.28 -12.45 12.71
C LEU A 37 -21.18 -11.57 11.45
N VAL A 38 -20.72 -12.14 10.33
CA VAL A 38 -20.71 -11.45 9.03
C VAL A 38 -22.13 -11.11 8.57
N LYS A 39 -23.08 -12.07 8.64
CA LYS A 39 -24.48 -11.83 8.29
C LYS A 39 -25.14 -10.75 9.15
N SER A 40 -24.78 -10.69 10.44
CA SER A 40 -25.30 -9.69 11.37
C SER A 40 -24.65 -8.30 11.24
N GLY A 41 -23.60 -8.15 10.42
CA GLY A 41 -22.86 -6.89 10.28
C GLY A 41 -21.90 -6.58 11.43
N MET A 42 -21.69 -7.51 12.37
CA MET A 42 -20.67 -7.41 13.43
C MET A 42 -19.24 -7.57 12.89
N LEU A 43 -19.09 -8.34 11.81
CA LEU A 43 -17.83 -8.48 11.07
C LEU A 43 -18.08 -8.15 9.61
N GLU A 44 -17.07 -7.61 8.95
CA GLU A 44 -17.06 -7.43 7.51
C GLU A 44 -15.89 -8.22 6.91
N GLN A 45 -16.19 -9.04 5.91
CA GLN A 45 -15.16 -9.84 5.25
C GLN A 45 -14.47 -9.02 4.16
N VAL A 46 -13.16 -8.84 4.27
CA VAL A 46 -12.35 -8.13 3.27
C VAL A 46 -11.97 -9.08 2.14
N LYS A 47 -11.47 -10.26 2.50
CA LYS A 47 -11.26 -11.40 1.61
C LYS A 47 -11.44 -12.68 2.40
N ARG A 48 -11.43 -13.83 1.71
CA ARG A 48 -11.41 -15.12 2.41
C ARG A 48 -10.25 -15.16 3.42
N GLY A 49 -10.60 -15.39 4.68
CA GLY A 49 -9.64 -15.50 5.79
C GLY A 49 -9.24 -14.19 6.47
N LEU A 50 -9.73 -13.04 6.00
CA LEU A 50 -9.40 -11.71 6.54
C LEU A 50 -10.67 -10.87 6.73
N TYR A 51 -10.84 -10.35 7.93
CA TYR A 51 -12.03 -9.62 8.37
C TYR A 51 -11.64 -8.30 9.02
N VAL A 52 -12.61 -7.41 9.14
CA VAL A 52 -12.53 -6.19 9.94
C VAL A 52 -13.80 -6.03 10.77
N ALA A 53 -13.77 -5.07 11.69
CA ALA A 53 -14.96 -4.55 12.35
C ALA A 53 -16.06 -4.23 11.32
N GLY A 54 -17.24 -4.82 11.52
CA GLY A 54 -18.41 -4.50 10.72
C GLY A 54 -19.15 -3.28 11.28
N LYS A 55 -20.04 -2.71 10.47
CA LYS A 55 -20.79 -1.48 10.81
C LYS A 55 -21.62 -1.56 12.11
N GLU A 56 -22.02 -2.76 12.53
CA GLU A 56 -22.83 -2.97 13.75
C GLU A 56 -21.97 -3.23 15.00
N SER A 57 -20.64 -3.15 14.90
CA SER A 57 -19.73 -3.56 15.99
C SER A 57 -19.27 -2.44 16.94
N ASP A 58 -19.63 -1.19 16.67
CA ASP A 58 -19.12 0.02 17.34
C ASP A 58 -17.59 0.18 17.31
N LEU A 59 -16.89 -0.61 16.49
CA LEU A 59 -15.43 -0.58 16.33
C LEU A 59 -15.04 0.13 15.03
N ASN A 60 -13.89 0.79 15.09
CA ASN A 60 -13.26 1.45 13.97
C ASN A 60 -12.60 0.43 13.04
N LYS A 61 -12.58 0.77 11.75
CA LYS A 61 -11.85 -0.01 10.74
C LYS A 61 -10.37 0.43 10.69
N PRO A 62 -9.44 -0.49 10.42
CA PRO A 62 -8.06 -0.14 10.11
C PRO A 62 -7.98 0.74 8.85
N SER A 63 -6.87 1.46 8.71
CA SER A 63 -6.57 2.16 7.47
C SER A 63 -6.47 1.20 6.28
N ASN A 64 -6.83 1.67 5.09
CA ASN A 64 -6.67 0.88 3.87
C ASN A 64 -5.20 0.50 3.61
N PHE A 65 -4.24 1.33 4.03
CA PHE A 65 -2.82 0.99 3.92
C PHE A 65 -2.44 -0.23 4.76
N LEU A 66 -2.93 -0.31 6.00
CA LEU A 66 -2.70 -1.47 6.85
C LEU A 66 -3.35 -2.72 6.27
N LEU A 67 -4.57 -2.59 5.75
CA LEU A 67 -5.25 -3.70 5.07
C LEU A 67 -4.52 -4.16 3.82
N ALA A 68 -3.96 -3.26 3.03
CA ALA A 68 -3.19 -3.64 1.84
C ALA A 68 -1.99 -4.53 2.19
N ASN A 69 -1.27 -4.23 3.29
CA ASN A 69 -0.17 -5.10 3.75
C ASN A 69 -0.65 -6.50 4.19
N HIS A 70 -1.91 -6.64 4.64
CA HIS A 70 -2.48 -7.91 5.14
C HIS A 70 -3.27 -8.70 4.09
N ILE A 71 -3.81 -8.04 3.06
CA ILE A 71 -4.59 -8.67 2.00
C ILE A 71 -3.69 -9.56 1.14
N TYR A 72 -2.51 -9.06 0.75
CA TYR A 72 -1.59 -9.80 -0.10
C TYR A 72 -0.15 -9.44 0.21
N GLY A 73 0.50 -10.30 0.98
CA GLY A 73 1.90 -10.17 1.38
C GLY A 73 2.77 -11.26 0.75
N PRO A 74 4.09 -11.04 0.69
CA PRO A 74 4.78 -9.82 1.13
C PRO A 74 4.57 -8.66 0.15
N SER A 75 4.27 -7.48 0.70
CA SER A 75 4.02 -6.25 -0.08
C SER A 75 4.25 -4.97 0.74
N TYR A 76 4.34 -3.84 0.05
CA TYR A 76 4.33 -2.50 0.62
C TYR A 76 3.46 -1.56 -0.21
N VAL A 77 2.89 -0.54 0.44
CA VAL A 77 2.10 0.51 -0.24
C VAL A 77 3.05 1.41 -1.04
N SER A 78 2.75 1.67 -2.32
CA SER A 78 3.61 2.45 -3.22
C SER A 78 2.78 3.23 -4.24
N LEU A 79 3.39 3.60 -5.38
CA LEU A 79 2.74 4.23 -6.53
C LEU A 79 1.97 5.50 -6.09
N GLU A 80 0.83 5.80 -6.71
CA GLU A 80 0.00 6.95 -6.38
C GLU A 80 -0.37 6.99 -4.90
N SER A 81 -0.63 5.84 -4.25
CA SER A 81 -0.99 5.81 -2.83
C SER A 81 0.11 6.36 -1.93
N ALA A 82 1.36 5.98 -2.16
CA ALA A 82 2.49 6.51 -1.38
C ALA A 82 2.85 7.93 -1.80
N LEU A 83 2.79 8.26 -3.09
CA LEU A 83 3.02 9.63 -3.59
C LEU A 83 2.04 10.62 -2.95
N SER A 84 0.75 10.28 -2.94
CA SER A 84 -0.31 11.11 -2.35
C SER A 84 -0.16 11.20 -0.82
N TYR A 85 0.11 10.08 -0.14
CA TYR A 85 0.33 10.08 1.32
C TYR A 85 1.51 10.97 1.73
N ARG A 86 2.58 11.00 0.93
CA ARG A 86 3.75 11.84 1.19
C ARG A 86 3.61 13.27 0.66
N GLY A 87 2.47 13.63 0.09
CA GLY A 87 2.20 14.98 -0.44
C GLY A 87 2.98 15.32 -1.70
N LEU A 88 3.48 14.33 -2.46
CA LEU A 88 4.17 14.58 -3.72
C LEU A 88 3.20 14.92 -4.85
N ILE A 89 2.02 14.32 -4.87
CA ILE A 89 0.99 14.59 -5.89
C ILE A 89 -0.27 15.16 -5.24
N PRO A 90 -0.98 16.09 -5.90
CA PRO A 90 -2.19 16.70 -5.35
C PRO A 90 -3.42 15.77 -5.43
N GLU A 91 -3.40 14.74 -6.27
CA GLU A 91 -4.53 13.85 -6.50
C GLU A 91 -4.85 12.99 -5.26
N LYS A 92 -6.15 12.85 -4.98
CA LYS A 92 -6.67 11.84 -4.06
C LYS A 92 -6.77 10.50 -4.77
N VAL A 93 -6.21 9.46 -4.18
CA VAL A 93 -6.24 8.12 -4.76
C VAL A 93 -7.47 7.36 -4.27
N SER A 94 -8.25 6.82 -5.20
CA SER A 94 -9.46 6.03 -4.90
C SER A 94 -9.16 4.54 -4.64
N GLU A 95 -8.01 4.05 -5.10
CA GLU A 95 -7.54 2.69 -4.87
C GLU A 95 -6.25 2.67 -4.04
N THR A 96 -6.06 1.62 -3.25
CA THR A 96 -4.80 1.41 -2.53
C THR A 96 -3.88 0.54 -3.36
N MET A 97 -2.79 1.14 -3.83
CA MET A 97 -1.80 0.53 -4.70
C MET A 97 -0.58 0.07 -3.90
N SER A 98 -0.16 -1.15 -4.16
CA SER A 98 0.97 -1.80 -3.50
C SER A 98 1.89 -2.49 -4.50
N VAL A 99 3.11 -2.76 -4.06
CA VAL A 99 4.10 -3.56 -4.78
C VAL A 99 4.37 -4.84 -4.02
N THR A 100 4.56 -5.95 -4.72
CA THR A 100 4.77 -7.28 -4.16
C THR A 100 5.84 -8.05 -4.96
N ILE A 101 6.48 -9.04 -4.35
CA ILE A 101 7.28 -10.05 -5.09
C ILE A 101 6.41 -11.15 -5.71
N GLY A 102 5.14 -11.25 -5.32
CA GLY A 102 4.20 -12.22 -5.89
C GLY A 102 3.62 -11.77 -7.23
N ALA A 103 2.78 -12.61 -7.84
CA ALA A 103 2.08 -12.25 -9.08
C ALA A 103 1.22 -10.98 -8.89
N SER A 104 1.19 -10.11 -9.91
CA SER A 104 0.32 -8.93 -9.92
C SER A 104 -1.15 -9.33 -9.76
N ARG A 105 -1.90 -8.61 -8.92
CA ARG A 105 -3.29 -8.97 -8.59
C ARG A 105 -4.12 -7.76 -8.22
N SER A 106 -5.43 -7.87 -8.35
CA SER A 106 -6.39 -6.88 -7.85
C SER A 106 -7.42 -7.56 -6.97
N PHE A 107 -7.92 -6.84 -5.97
CA PHE A 107 -8.98 -7.28 -5.07
C PHE A 107 -10.01 -6.16 -4.97
N ASP A 108 -11.22 -6.43 -5.45
CA ASP A 108 -12.38 -5.59 -5.22
C ASP A 108 -13.10 -6.09 -3.97
N THR A 109 -13.13 -5.25 -2.95
CA THR A 109 -13.70 -5.57 -1.64
C THR A 109 -14.77 -4.55 -1.27
N THR A 110 -15.60 -4.86 -0.28
CA THR A 110 -16.65 -3.94 0.18
C THR A 110 -16.12 -2.65 0.80
N ILE A 111 -14.84 -2.62 1.18
CA ILE A 111 -14.18 -1.48 1.82
C ILE A 111 -13.27 -0.68 0.86
N GLY A 112 -13.10 -1.14 -0.38
CA GLY A 112 -12.26 -0.48 -1.36
C GLY A 112 -11.57 -1.44 -2.33
N ARG A 113 -10.86 -0.85 -3.29
CA ARG A 113 -10.08 -1.56 -4.30
C ARG A 113 -8.60 -1.57 -3.93
N PHE A 114 -7.99 -2.74 -4.03
CA PHE A 114 -6.57 -2.95 -3.74
C PHE A 114 -5.87 -3.55 -4.95
N THR A 115 -4.80 -2.91 -5.41
CA THR A 115 -4.02 -3.35 -6.57
C THR A 115 -2.57 -3.63 -6.19
N TYR A 116 -2.00 -4.65 -6.80
CA TYR A 116 -0.65 -5.13 -6.51
C TYR A 116 0.11 -5.31 -7.81
N ARG A 117 1.27 -4.66 -7.91
CA ARG A 117 2.20 -4.80 -9.02
C ARG A 117 3.40 -5.63 -8.59
N ASN A 118 3.80 -6.56 -9.44
CA ASN A 118 4.99 -7.36 -9.21
C ASN A 118 6.26 -6.51 -9.39
N ALA A 119 7.22 -6.67 -8.50
CA ALA A 119 8.60 -6.24 -8.67
C ALA A 119 9.55 -7.39 -8.38
N GLU A 120 10.63 -7.47 -9.17
CA GLU A 120 11.66 -8.49 -9.00
C GLU A 120 12.64 -8.10 -7.89
N THR A 121 13.22 -9.12 -7.26
CA THR A 121 14.36 -8.95 -6.34
C THR A 121 15.66 -8.85 -7.14
N PRO A 122 16.61 -7.98 -6.74
CA PRO A 122 16.66 -7.29 -5.45
C PRO A 122 15.96 -5.92 -5.43
N TYR A 123 15.54 -5.35 -6.56
CA TYR A 123 14.91 -4.02 -6.59
C TYR A 123 13.72 -3.85 -5.62
N TYR A 124 12.91 -4.90 -5.47
CA TYR A 124 11.77 -4.91 -4.54
C TYR A 124 12.13 -4.42 -3.13
N SER A 125 13.29 -4.78 -2.58
CA SER A 125 13.61 -4.54 -1.17
C SER A 125 14.03 -3.11 -0.85
N TYR A 126 14.28 -2.29 -1.86
CA TYR A 126 14.79 -0.93 -1.66
C TYR A 126 13.73 0.06 -1.23
N GLY A 127 14.13 1.03 -0.41
CA GLY A 127 13.32 2.21 -0.10
C GLY A 127 12.01 1.94 0.64
N ILE A 128 11.78 0.73 1.15
CA ILE A 128 10.64 0.39 2.01
C ILE A 128 10.87 0.97 3.40
N ARG A 129 9.86 1.65 3.96
CA ARG A 129 9.88 2.26 5.29
C ARG A 129 8.70 1.76 6.13
N GLN A 130 8.91 1.69 7.44
CA GLN A 130 7.81 1.60 8.40
C GLN A 130 7.24 3.00 8.62
N VAL A 131 5.94 3.14 8.46
CA VAL A 131 5.24 4.42 8.57
C VAL A 131 4.06 4.28 9.52
N THR A 132 4.01 5.14 10.54
CA THR A 132 2.88 5.22 11.47
C THR A 132 1.77 6.06 10.84
N VAL A 133 0.67 5.43 10.43
CA VAL A 133 -0.43 6.10 9.70
C VAL A 133 -1.58 6.51 10.62
N SER A 134 -1.67 5.91 11.81
CA SER A 134 -2.58 6.29 12.89
C SER A 134 -2.11 5.65 14.19
N GLU A 135 -2.79 5.95 15.31
CA GLU A 135 -2.52 5.34 16.60
C GLU A 135 -2.54 3.80 16.47
N ASN A 136 -1.44 3.15 16.88
CA ASN A 136 -1.24 1.70 16.82
C ASN A 136 -1.34 1.08 15.40
N GLN A 137 -1.15 1.85 14.33
CA GLN A 137 -1.06 1.31 12.97
C GLN A 137 0.26 1.70 12.30
N VAL A 138 1.12 0.69 12.12
CA VAL A 138 2.37 0.81 11.37
C VAL A 138 2.24 0.00 10.08
N VAL A 139 2.59 0.61 8.95
CA VAL A 139 2.51 0.01 7.62
C VAL A 139 3.88 -0.01 6.95
N LEU A 140 4.07 -0.95 6.03
CA LEU A 140 5.18 -0.93 5.08
C LEU A 140 4.77 -0.09 3.87
N MET A 141 5.52 0.99 3.63
CA MET A 141 5.26 1.94 2.57
C MET A 141 6.57 2.39 1.92
N ALA A 142 6.53 2.66 0.62
CA ALA A 142 7.64 3.25 -0.12
C ALA A 142 8.03 4.63 0.45
N SER A 143 9.32 4.94 0.43
CA SER A 143 9.86 6.30 0.50
C SER A 143 9.39 7.13 -0.70
N SER A 144 9.56 8.46 -0.64
CA SER A 144 9.18 9.36 -1.74
C SER A 144 9.89 8.99 -3.04
N GLU A 145 11.20 8.73 -2.95
CA GLU A 145 12.07 8.30 -4.04
C GLU A 145 11.60 6.96 -4.59
N LYS A 146 11.34 5.99 -3.71
CA LYS A 146 10.93 4.65 -4.14
C LYS A 146 9.56 4.67 -4.82
N ALA A 147 8.61 5.44 -4.28
CA ALA A 147 7.27 5.58 -4.86
C ALA A 147 7.33 6.19 -6.26
N LEU A 148 8.18 7.20 -6.47
CA LEU A 148 8.39 7.81 -7.78
C LEU A 148 9.06 6.83 -8.76
N CYS A 149 10.11 6.11 -8.32
CA CYS A 149 10.75 5.09 -9.15
C CYS A 149 9.77 3.96 -9.52
N ASP A 150 8.96 3.49 -8.57
CA ASP A 150 7.92 2.48 -8.82
C ASP A 150 6.92 2.97 -9.85
N LYS A 151 6.48 4.24 -9.74
CA LYS A 151 5.54 4.85 -10.68
C LYS A 151 6.09 4.83 -12.11
N ILE A 152 7.37 5.18 -12.28
CA ILE A 152 8.04 5.17 -13.59
C ILE A 152 8.21 3.75 -14.12
N ILE A 153 8.67 2.81 -13.29
CA ILE A 153 8.93 1.42 -13.70
C ILE A 153 7.63 0.71 -14.07
N MET A 154 6.60 0.83 -13.24
CA MET A 154 5.41 -0.01 -13.31
C MET A 154 4.29 0.56 -14.17
N THR A 155 4.43 1.79 -14.65
CA THR A 155 3.50 2.36 -15.63
C THR A 155 3.94 1.97 -17.05
N PRO A 156 3.12 1.20 -17.80
CA PRO A 156 3.41 0.89 -19.20
C PRO A 156 3.51 2.16 -20.05
N GLY A 157 4.37 2.14 -21.06
CA GLY A 157 4.54 3.27 -21.99
C GLY A 157 5.47 4.39 -21.49
N ILE A 158 5.64 4.57 -20.17
CA ILE A 158 6.59 5.56 -19.66
C ILE A 158 8.02 5.14 -20.01
N ARG A 159 8.69 5.99 -20.79
CA ARG A 159 10.11 5.90 -21.15
C ARG A 159 10.68 7.31 -21.17
N LEU A 160 11.47 7.64 -20.17
CA LEU A 160 12.08 8.97 -20.00
C LEU A 160 13.39 9.02 -20.80
N ARG A 161 13.42 9.82 -21.87
CA ARG A 161 14.53 9.89 -22.83
C ARG A 161 15.24 11.23 -22.88
N SER A 162 14.65 12.27 -22.28
CA SER A 162 15.24 13.61 -22.22
C SER A 162 14.86 14.31 -20.92
N ILE A 163 15.61 15.36 -20.56
CA ILE A 163 15.32 16.21 -19.41
C ILE A 163 13.94 16.87 -19.57
N THR A 164 13.67 17.45 -20.75
CA THR A 164 12.39 18.12 -21.04
C THR A 164 11.20 17.20 -20.83
N GLN A 165 11.25 15.98 -21.39
CA GLN A 165 10.19 14.99 -21.23
C GLN A 165 10.03 14.55 -19.77
N THR A 166 11.14 14.42 -19.05
CA THR A 166 11.12 14.04 -17.64
C THR A 166 10.48 15.11 -16.78
N ARG A 167 10.79 16.38 -17.05
CA ARG A 167 10.16 17.52 -16.38
C ARG A 167 8.67 17.60 -16.68
N GLU A 168 8.28 17.47 -17.94
CA GLU A 168 6.86 17.41 -18.35
C GLU A 168 6.12 16.30 -17.59
N PHE A 169 6.68 15.10 -17.51
CA PHE A 169 6.08 14.01 -16.74
C PHE A 169 5.97 14.32 -15.22
N LEU A 170 6.98 14.93 -14.61
CA LEU A 170 6.99 15.19 -13.16
C LEU A 170 6.11 16.39 -12.78
N GLU A 171 6.23 17.50 -13.51
CA GLU A 171 5.63 18.79 -13.18
C GLU A 171 4.23 18.95 -13.81
N GLU A 172 3.96 18.37 -14.98
CA GLU A 172 2.68 18.53 -15.68
C GLU A 172 1.79 17.29 -15.51
N ASP A 173 2.31 16.08 -15.77
CA ASP A 173 1.49 14.85 -15.68
C ASP A 173 1.21 14.47 -14.22
N LEU A 174 2.25 14.43 -13.39
CA LEU A 174 2.14 14.11 -11.96
C LEU A 174 1.88 15.34 -11.09
N ARG A 175 2.08 16.55 -11.61
CA ARG A 175 1.83 17.81 -10.90
C ARG A 175 2.58 17.91 -9.58
N ILE A 176 3.81 17.40 -9.56
CA ILE A 176 4.68 17.46 -8.39
C ILE A 176 5.29 18.86 -8.30
N ASP A 177 5.16 19.50 -7.15
CA ASP A 177 5.78 20.79 -6.89
C ASP A 177 7.32 20.69 -6.97
N LEU A 178 7.94 21.70 -7.59
CA LEU A 178 9.40 21.79 -7.73
C LEU A 178 10.13 21.65 -6.38
N SER A 179 9.58 22.25 -5.33
CA SER A 179 10.16 22.18 -3.98
C SER A 179 10.19 20.76 -3.40
N SER A 180 9.20 19.92 -3.75
CA SER A 180 9.15 18.51 -3.37
C SER A 180 10.16 17.69 -4.17
N LEU A 181 10.36 18.00 -5.46
CA LEU A 181 11.36 17.34 -6.30
C LEU A 181 12.79 17.61 -5.81
N GLN A 182 13.09 18.84 -5.39
CA GLN A 182 14.40 19.24 -4.87
C GLN A 182 14.75 18.58 -3.51
N GLN A 183 13.76 18.02 -2.80
CA GLN A 183 13.98 17.32 -1.53
C GLN A 183 14.32 15.83 -1.73
N LEU A 184 14.16 15.28 -2.94
CA LEU A 184 14.44 13.88 -3.22
C LEU A 184 15.94 13.61 -3.19
N ASP A 185 16.34 12.54 -2.50
CA ASP A 185 17.73 12.12 -2.48
C ASP A 185 18.08 11.33 -3.75
N THR A 186 18.78 11.97 -4.68
CA THR A 186 19.17 11.33 -5.94
C THR A 186 20.29 10.29 -5.77
N SER A 187 21.04 10.35 -4.66
CA SER A 187 22.11 9.39 -4.39
C SER A 187 21.56 7.99 -4.13
N ILE A 188 20.48 7.89 -3.34
CA ILE A 188 19.84 6.59 -3.08
C ILE A 188 19.14 6.04 -4.31
N ILE A 189 18.60 6.91 -5.18
CA ILE A 189 18.00 6.45 -6.44
C ILE A 189 19.06 5.82 -7.33
N ASN A 190 20.25 6.45 -7.44
CA ASN A 190 21.37 5.91 -8.21
C ASN A 190 21.75 4.49 -7.79
N ASP A 191 21.77 4.20 -6.49
CA ASP A 191 22.10 2.88 -5.96
C ASP A 191 21.11 1.78 -6.41
N TRP A 192 19.87 2.16 -6.73
CA TRP A 192 18.82 1.21 -7.14
C TRP A 192 18.81 0.95 -8.64
N ILE A 193 19.39 1.85 -9.46
CA ILE A 193 19.26 1.82 -10.94
C ILE A 193 19.72 0.48 -11.50
N ALA A 194 20.90 0.00 -11.10
CA ALA A 194 21.51 -1.22 -11.66
C ALA A 194 20.65 -2.48 -11.50
N GLN A 195 19.73 -2.48 -10.53
CA GLN A 195 18.85 -3.62 -10.24
C GLN A 195 17.41 -3.39 -10.72
N SER A 196 17.12 -2.23 -11.31
CA SER A 196 15.78 -1.86 -11.78
C SER A 196 15.53 -2.30 -13.22
N GLN A 197 14.25 -2.47 -13.59
CA GLN A 197 13.84 -2.89 -14.94
C GLN A 197 13.91 -1.75 -15.98
N LYS A 198 13.85 -0.47 -15.55
CA LYS A 198 13.89 0.71 -16.43
C LYS A 198 15.09 1.62 -16.13
N GLN A 199 16.29 1.05 -16.21
CA GLN A 199 17.54 1.72 -15.85
C GLN A 199 17.71 3.07 -16.55
N ASP A 200 17.55 3.11 -17.87
CA ASP A 200 17.69 4.35 -18.65
C ASP A 200 16.74 5.46 -18.19
N SER A 201 15.49 5.11 -17.85
CA SER A 201 14.51 6.09 -17.39
C SER A 201 14.83 6.60 -15.99
N LEU A 202 15.33 5.74 -15.09
CA LEU A 202 15.75 6.18 -13.77
C LEU A 202 17.06 7.00 -13.82
N THR A 203 17.99 6.67 -14.73
CA THR A 203 19.17 7.50 -14.98
C THR A 203 18.76 8.88 -15.49
N MET A 204 17.78 8.95 -16.40
CA MET A 204 17.25 10.22 -16.89
C MET A 204 16.52 11.01 -15.79
N LEU A 205 15.81 10.31 -14.90
CA LEU A 205 15.21 10.91 -13.71
C LEU A 205 16.28 11.57 -12.85
N VAL A 206 17.32 10.83 -12.44
CA VAL A 206 18.40 11.38 -11.61
C VAL A 206 19.09 12.56 -12.28
N LYS A 207 19.42 12.44 -13.58
CA LYS A 207 20.02 13.53 -14.35
C LYS A 207 19.14 14.80 -14.32
N THR A 208 17.83 14.63 -14.43
CA THR A 208 16.87 15.72 -14.41
C THR A 208 16.80 16.35 -13.02
N LEU A 209 16.64 15.55 -11.97
CA LEU A 209 16.56 16.01 -10.58
C LEU A 209 17.83 16.77 -10.14
N ASN A 210 19.02 16.31 -10.55
CA ASN A 210 20.28 17.01 -10.25
C ASN A 210 20.42 18.38 -10.96
N GLY A 211 19.58 18.67 -11.96
CA GLY A 211 19.56 19.93 -12.68
C GLY A 211 18.43 20.88 -12.27
N LEU A 212 17.62 20.51 -11.27
CA LEU A 212 16.59 21.36 -10.65
C LEU A 212 17.20 22.24 -9.55
#